data_AF-A0A7G8EU50-F1
#
_entry.id   AF-A0A7G8EU50-F1
#
_cell.length_a   1.000
_cell.length_b   1.000
_cell.length_c   1.000
_cell.angle_alpha   90.00
_cell.angle_beta   90.00
_cell.angle_gamma   90.00
#
_symmetry.space_group_name_H-M   'P 1'
#
loop_
_entity.id
_entity.type
_entity.pdbx_description
1 polymer ?
#
loop_
_entity_poly.entity_id
_entity_poly.type
_entity_poly.pdbx_seq_one_letter_code
_entity_poly.pdbx_strand_id
1 'polypeptide(L)' 'MNSTVLMEALLRYEQHTLPRSMRLWVEATLELDPSQPAQPLMPGQAHPPAH' A
#
# COMPACT_ATOMS: atom_id res chain seq x y z
N MET A 1 -12.45 -15.75 2.58
CA MET A 1 -11.24 -15.03 2.14
C MET A 1 -10.65 -14.36 3.36
N ASN A 2 -9.40 -14.69 3.74
CA ASN A 2 -8.78 -14.24 4.99
C ASN A 2 -8.44 -12.74 4.93
N SER A 3 -9.39 -11.89 5.34
CA SER A 3 -9.24 -10.43 5.38
C SER A 3 -7.98 -9.99 6.17
N THR A 4 -7.57 -10.77 7.16
CA THR A 4 -6.38 -10.53 8.00
C THR A 4 -5.08 -10.52 7.21
N VAL A 5 -4.93 -11.45 6.25
CA VAL A 5 -3.70 -11.57 5.45
C VAL A 5 -3.55 -10.37 4.52
N LEU A 6 -4.66 -9.88 3.95
CA LEU A 6 -4.65 -8.68 3.13
C LEU A 6 -4.32 -7.44 3.98
N MET A 7 -4.90 -7.32 5.17
CA MET A 7 -4.59 -6.22 6.09
C MET A 7 -3.11 -6.18 6.50
N GLU A 8 -2.53 -7.31 6.87
CA GLU A 8 -1.10 -7.38 7.20
C GLU A 8 -0.21 -7.06 6.00
N ALA A 9 -0.59 -7.53 4.80
CA ALA A 9 0.12 -7.22 3.57
C ALA A 9 0.06 -5.72 3.25
N LEU A 10 -1.10 -5.07 3.45
CA LEU A 10 -1.25 -3.62 3.27
C LEU A 10 -0.40 -2.84 4.28
N LEU A 11 -0.43 -3.21 5.56
CA LEU A 11 0.36 -2.56 6.60
C LEU A 11 1.88 -2.65 6.32
N ARG A 12 2.35 -3.80 5.82
CA ARG A 12 3.76 -4.00 5.44
C ARG A 12 4.09 -3.35 4.09
N TYR A 13 3.13 -3.24 3.19
CA TYR A 13 3.26 -2.52 1.92
C TYR A 13 3.52 -1.03 2.18
N GLU A 14 2.75 -0.41 3.08
CA GLU A 14 2.98 0.98 3.52
C GLU A 14 4.32 1.16 4.24
N GLN A 15 4.71 0.20 5.08
CA GLN A 15 6.00 0.24 5.77
C GLN A 15 7.20 -0.13 4.87
N HIS A 16 6.99 -0.41 3.58
CA HIS A 16 8.04 -0.84 2.64
C HIS A 16 8.82 -2.09 3.10
N THR A 17 8.25 -2.88 4.01
CA THR A 17 8.85 -4.12 4.54
C THR A 17 8.37 -5.37 3.79
N LEU A 18 7.49 -5.19 2.80
CA LEU A 18 6.96 -6.27 1.99
C LEU A 18 7.97 -6.74 0.94
N PRO A 19 8.25 -8.05 0.82
CA PRO A 19 9.12 -8.58 -0.24
C PRO A 19 8.52 -8.34 -1.64
N ARG A 20 9.39 -8.15 -2.64
CA ARG A 20 9.01 -7.75 -4.01
C ARG A 20 7.90 -8.62 -4.63
N SER A 21 7.99 -9.95 -4.50
CA SER A 21 6.97 -10.86 -5.06
C SER A 21 5.59 -10.66 -4.42
N MET A 22 5.56 -10.33 -3.14
CA MET A 22 4.34 -10.10 -2.39
C MET A 22 3.78 -8.70 -2.69
N ARG A 23 4.66 -7.73 -2.98
CA ARG A 23 4.29 -6.42 -3.49
C ARG A 23 3.55 -6.52 -4.81
N LEU A 24 4.13 -7.26 -5.77
CA LEU A 24 3.51 -7.51 -7.07
C LEU A 24 2.16 -8.22 -6.95
N TRP A 25 2.01 -9.12 -5.98
CA TRP A 25 0.72 -9.76 -5.71
C TRP A 25 -0.32 -8.77 -5.18
N VAL A 26 0.05 -7.89 -4.25
CA VAL A 26 -0.84 -6.83 -3.74
C VAL A 26 -1.22 -5.87 -4.86
N GLU A 27 -0.25 -5.45 -5.67
CA GLU A 27 -0.45 -4.56 -6.82
C GLU A 27 -1.39 -5.19 -7.85
N ALA A 28 -1.20 -6.46 -8.19
CA ALA A 28 -2.08 -7.18 -9.11
C ALA A 28 -3.48 -7.45 -8.54
N THR A 29 -3.58 -7.68 -7.23
CA THR A 29 -4.86 -7.97 -6.55
C THR A 29 -5.71 -6.71 -6.38
N LEU A 30 -5.08 -5.56 -6.16
CA LEU A 30 -5.72 -4.27 -5.96
C LEU A 30 -5.69 -3.37 -7.21
N GLU A 31 -5.13 -3.89 -8.31
CA GLU A 31 -4.94 -3.16 -9.57
C GLU A 31 -4.20 -1.81 -9.38
N LEU A 32 -3.21 -1.79 -8.47
CA LEU A 32 -2.40 -0.60 -8.16
C LEU A 32 -1.38 -0.37 -9.28
N ASP A 33 -1.24 0.90 -9.69
CA ASP A 33 -0.24 1.28 -10.68
C ASP A 33 1.17 1.34 -10.04
N PRO A 34 2.14 0.54 -10.52
CA PRO A 34 3.50 0.51 -9.97
C PRO A 34 4.31 1.78 -10.29
N SER A 35 3.82 2.62 -11.21
CA SER A 35 4.41 3.90 -11.58
C SER A 35 3.98 5.01 -10.62
N GLN A 36 2.92 4.80 -9.84
CA GLN A 36 2.56 5.67 -8.74
C GLN A 36 3.39 5.29 -7.50
N PRO A 37 4.13 6.24 -6.90
CA PRO A 37 4.77 5.98 -5.61
C PRO A 37 3.68 5.54 -4.65
N ALA A 38 3.93 4.46 -3.88
CA ALA A 38 2.99 3.89 -2.93
C ALA A 38 2.37 4.99 -2.08
N GLN A 39 1.21 5.48 -2.49
CA GLN A 39 0.50 6.53 -1.78
C GLN A 39 -0.09 5.85 -0.56
N PRO A 40 -0.08 6.52 0.61
CA PRO A 40 -0.76 6.00 1.78
C PRO A 40 -2.18 5.64 1.37
N LEU A 41 -2.57 4.38 1.59
CA LEU A 41 -3.90 3.88 1.20
C LEU A 41 -5.01 4.53 2.05
N MET A 42 -4.61 5.36 3.02
CA MET A 42 -5.46 6.17 3.86
C MET A 42 -5.50 7.62 3.36
N PRO A 43 -6.66 8.12 2.87
CA PRO A 43 -6.83 9.55 2.59
C PRO A 43 -6.96 10.29 3.93
N GLY A 44 -5.83 10.62 4.57
CA GLY A 44 -5.88 11.17 5.92
C GLY A 44 -4.70 12.00 6.42
N GLN A 45 -3.52 11.98 5.81
CA GLN A 45 -2.36 12.73 6.35
C GLN A 45 -1.45 13.37 5.29
N ALA A 46 -2.00 13.81 4.16
CA ALA A 46 -1.35 14.86 3.37
C ALA A 46 -1.89 16.22 3.85
N HIS A 47 -1.50 16.65 5.06
CA HIS A 47 -1.77 18.02 5.50
C HIS A 47 -0.86 18.95 4.67
N PRO A 48 -1.39 19.87 3.86
CA PRO A 48 -0.56 20.81 3.11
C PRO A 48 0.18 21.73 4.10
N PRO A 49 1.46 22.06 3.88
CA PRO A 49 2.09 23.12 4.66
C PRO A 49 1.36 24.42 4.32
N ALA A 50 0.58 24.95 5.26
CA ALA A 50 0.03 26.29 5.17
C ALA A 50 1.19 27.28 5.21
N HIS A 51 1.37 27.99 4.10
CA HIS A 51 2.23 29.16 3.98
C HIS A 51 1.40 30.43 4.24
#